data_AF-A0A2J0YSV6-F1
#
_entry.id   AF-A0A2J0YSV6-F1
#
_cell.length_a   1.000
_cell.length_b   1.000
_cell.length_c   1.000
_cell.angle_alpha   90.00
_cell.angle_beta   90.00
_cell.angle_gamma   90.00
#
_symmetry.space_group_name_H-M   'P 1'
#
loop_
_entity.id
_entity.type
_entity.pdbx_description
1 polymer ?
#
loop_
_entity_poly.entity_id
_entity_poly.type
_entity_poly.pdbx_seq_one_letter_code
_entity_poly.pdbx_strand_id
1 'polypeptide(L)'
;MSNDLIQKLTEDEIYIADYGQIFNDLDKIPGSASVLLDVNRTNLNAFYSISANIVERENPSQLLKSIKNDVETDGMKNAMKKDGVALTQFYYWLEENIGKTKITEFTVMGKLKEFRSLQKNFKGESFGSIVGYKD
;
A
#
# COMPACT_ATOMS: atom_id res chain seq x y z
N MET A 1 -10.33 13.71 -10.28
CA MET A 1 -10.43 12.29 -10.69
C MET A 1 -10.74 12.27 -12.19
N SER A 2 -10.39 11.22 -12.92
CA SER A 2 -10.75 11.13 -14.34
C SER A 2 -12.26 10.93 -14.50
N ASN A 3 -12.84 11.48 -15.57
CA ASN A 3 -14.27 11.32 -15.86
C ASN A 3 -14.66 9.84 -16.00
N ASP A 4 -13.80 9.03 -16.63
CA ASP A 4 -14.00 7.58 -16.77
C ASP A 4 -14.10 6.84 -15.42
N LEU A 5 -13.34 7.27 -14.41
CA LEU A 5 -13.37 6.65 -13.08
C LEU A 5 -14.68 7.01 -12.36
N ILE A 6 -15.11 8.27 -12.46
CA ILE A 6 -16.36 8.74 -11.85
C ILE A 6 -17.54 7.97 -12.44
N GLN A 7 -17.56 7.78 -13.76
CA GLN A 7 -18.60 7.04 -14.44
C GLN A 7 -18.68 5.59 -13.93
N LYS A 8 -17.56 4.86 -13.88
CA LYS A 8 -17.53 3.47 -13.39
C LYS A 8 -18.01 3.34 -11.95
N LEU A 9 -17.58 4.24 -11.06
CA LEU A 9 -18.04 4.24 -9.68
C LEU A 9 -19.55 4.50 -9.59
N THR A 10 -20.08 5.39 -10.43
CA THR A 10 -21.52 5.67 -10.49
C THR A 10 -22.31 4.45 -10.98
N GLU A 11 -21.77 3.70 -11.96
CA GLU A 11 -22.36 2.43 -12.45
C GLU A 11 -22.42 1.35 -11.36
N ASP A 12 -21.46 1.36 -10.43
CA ASP A 12 -21.44 0.49 -9.24
C ASP A 12 -22.26 1.05 -8.04
N GLU A 13 -23.07 2.10 -8.26
CA GLU A 13 -23.87 2.79 -7.24
C GLU A 13 -23.03 3.39 -6.09
N ILE A 14 -21.77 3.76 -6.37
CA ILE A 14 -20.86 4.40 -5.42
C ILE A 14 -20.97 5.92 -5.54
N TYR A 15 -21.36 6.56 -4.44
CA TYR A 15 -21.44 8.02 -4.33
C TYR A 15 -20.12 8.63 -3.88
N ILE A 16 -19.70 9.70 -4.57
CA ILE A 16 -18.46 10.43 -4.24
C ILE A 16 -18.81 11.62 -3.34
N ALA A 17 -18.17 11.69 -2.18
CA ALA A 17 -18.28 12.81 -1.25
C ALA A 17 -16.88 13.40 -0.96
N ASP A 18 -16.85 14.61 -0.42
CA ASP A 18 -15.62 15.21 0.10
C ASP A 18 -15.09 14.40 1.30
N TYR A 19 -13.77 14.27 1.39
CA TYR A 19 -13.13 13.47 2.45
C TYR A 19 -13.51 13.93 3.87
N GLY A 20 -13.72 15.23 4.08
CA GLY A 20 -14.10 15.77 5.38
C GLY A 20 -15.55 15.50 5.78
N GLN A 21 -16.43 15.09 4.85
CA GLN A 21 -17.85 14.84 5.13
C GLN A 21 -18.10 13.55 5.92
N ILE A 22 -17.11 12.66 6.01
CA ILE A 22 -17.26 11.33 6.62
C ILE A 22 -17.88 11.39 8.03
N PHE A 23 -17.49 12.34 8.87
CA PHE A 23 -18.00 12.44 10.23
C PHE A 23 -19.48 12.86 10.28
N ASN A 24 -19.88 13.79 9.39
CA ASN A 24 -21.27 14.21 9.26
C ASN A 24 -22.15 13.07 8.74
N ASP A 25 -21.62 12.20 7.89
CA ASP A 25 -22.36 11.07 7.34
C ASP A 25 -22.45 9.91 8.33
N LEU A 26 -21.42 9.68 9.15
CA LEU A 26 -21.47 8.71 10.25
C LEU A 26 -22.52 9.09 11.30
N ASP A 27 -22.67 10.39 11.62
CA ASP A 27 -23.65 10.88 12.60
C ASP A 27 -25.11 10.68 12.13
N LYS A 28 -25.33 10.63 10.81
CA LYS A 28 -26.65 10.35 10.23
C LYS A 28 -27.06 8.88 10.31
N ILE A 29 -26.15 7.97 10.67
CA ILE A 29 -26.50 6.54 10.79
C ILE A 29 -27.50 6.38 11.95
N PRO A 30 -28.70 5.82 11.71
CA PRO A 30 -29.71 5.70 12.75
C PRO A 30 -29.23 4.86 13.94
N GLY A 31 -29.60 5.27 15.16
CA GLY A 31 -29.26 4.54 16.40
C GLY A 31 -29.75 3.09 16.43
N SER A 32 -30.80 2.77 15.66
CA SER A 32 -31.34 1.40 15.51
C SER A 32 -30.48 0.49 14.64
N ALA A 33 -29.53 1.04 13.88
CA ALA A 33 -28.64 0.26 13.03
C ALA A 33 -27.53 -0.43 13.86
N SER A 34 -26.84 -1.35 13.19
CA SER A 34 -25.59 -1.94 13.69
C SER A 34 -24.47 -1.67 12.68
N VAL A 35 -23.35 -1.15 13.18
CA VAL A 35 -22.18 -0.82 12.36
C VAL A 35 -21.04 -1.74 12.76
N LEU A 36 -20.56 -2.54 11.81
CA LEU A 36 -19.32 -3.31 12.01
C LEU A 36 -18.13 -2.37 11.97
N LEU A 37 -17.30 -2.39 13.01
CA LEU A 37 -16.17 -1.49 13.14
C LEU A 37 -14.91 -2.23 13.61
N ASP A 38 -13.80 -2.00 12.91
CA ASP A 38 -12.48 -2.45 13.34
C ASP A 38 -11.81 -1.36 14.18
N VAL A 39 -11.88 -1.50 15.50
CA VAL A 39 -11.36 -0.51 16.47
C VAL A 39 -9.84 -0.34 16.41
N ASN A 40 -9.10 -1.30 15.85
CA ASN A 40 -7.64 -1.18 15.70
C ASN A 40 -7.24 -0.35 14.47
N ARG A 41 -8.19 -0.03 13.59
CA ARG A 41 -7.95 0.67 12.32
C ARG A 41 -8.81 1.92 12.13
N THR A 42 -9.72 2.20 13.05
CA THR A 42 -10.57 3.39 13.05
C THR A 42 -10.04 4.43 14.02
N ASN A 43 -9.98 5.70 13.60
CA ASN A 43 -9.59 6.79 14.50
C ASN A 43 -10.73 7.15 15.49
N LEU A 44 -10.37 7.76 16.62
CA LEU A 44 -11.34 8.09 17.67
C LEU A 44 -12.46 9.03 17.23
N ASN A 45 -12.19 9.99 16.33
CA ASN A 45 -13.22 10.92 15.88
C ASN A 45 -14.33 10.20 15.11
N ALA A 46 -13.97 9.27 14.23
CA ALA A 46 -14.94 8.44 13.51
C ALA A 46 -15.73 7.53 14.46
N PHE A 47 -15.07 6.96 15.49
CA PHE A 47 -15.75 6.16 16.52
C PHE A 47 -16.83 6.96 17.24
N TYR A 48 -16.50 8.17 17.72
CA TYR A 48 -17.45 9.02 18.46
C TYR A 48 -18.51 9.68 17.58
N SER A 49 -18.31 9.73 16.26
CA SER A 49 -19.32 10.22 15.32
C SER A 49 -20.44 9.20 15.06
N ILE A 50 -20.32 7.96 15.54
CA ILE A 50 -21.32 6.91 15.32
C ILE A 50 -22.23 6.82 16.54
N SER A 51 -23.51 7.14 16.35
CA SER A 51 -24.55 7.00 17.38
C SER A 51 -25.24 5.62 17.39
N ALA A 52 -24.93 4.77 16.41
CA ALA A 52 -25.50 3.42 16.24
C ALA A 52 -24.80 2.36 17.09
N ASN A 53 -25.37 1.15 17.15
CA ASN A 53 -24.75 0.03 17.85
C ASN A 53 -23.47 -0.41 17.13
N ILE A 54 -22.35 -0.38 17.83
CA ILE A 54 -21.07 -0.81 17.24
C ILE A 54 -20.86 -2.31 17.47
N VAL A 55 -20.59 -3.04 16.39
CA VAL A 55 -20.18 -4.44 16.41
C VAL A 55 -18.69 -4.50 16.14
N GLU A 56 -17.90 -4.68 17.19
CA GLU A 56 -16.44 -4.68 17.11
C GLU A 56 -15.91 -6.00 16.52
N ARG A 57 -15.44 -5.94 15.27
CA ARG A 57 -14.84 -7.08 14.54
C ARG A 57 -13.83 -6.57 13.53
N GLU A 58 -12.90 -7.44 13.15
CA GLU A 58 -11.98 -7.17 12.04
C GLU A 58 -12.79 -6.90 10.75
N ASN A 59 -12.34 -5.92 9.96
CA ASN A 59 -12.96 -5.64 8.68
C ASN A 59 -12.85 -6.89 7.76
N PRO A 60 -13.97 -7.42 7.22
CA PRO A 60 -13.95 -8.65 6.41
C PRO A 60 -12.98 -8.61 5.22
N SER A 61 -12.73 -7.41 4.66
CA SER A 61 -11.76 -7.22 3.58
C SER A 61 -10.33 -7.61 3.98
N GLN A 62 -9.96 -7.58 5.27
CA GLN A 62 -8.63 -8.00 5.74
C GLN A 62 -8.40 -9.48 5.47
N LEU A 63 -9.36 -10.33 5.84
CA LEU A 63 -9.29 -11.76 5.59
C LEU A 63 -9.33 -12.03 4.08
N LEU A 64 -10.26 -11.41 3.35
CA LEU A 64 -10.40 -11.62 1.92
C LEU A 64 -9.11 -11.29 1.15
N LYS A 65 -8.47 -10.14 1.43
CA LYS A 65 -7.20 -9.78 0.77
C LYS A 65 -5.98 -10.53 1.32
N SER A 66 -6.12 -11.26 2.42
CA SER A 66 -5.02 -12.07 2.96
C SER A 66 -4.77 -13.32 2.10
N ILE A 67 -5.83 -13.86 1.48
CA ILE A 67 -5.81 -15.05 0.61
C ILE A 67 -5.76 -14.58 -0.85
N LYS A 68 -4.62 -14.77 -1.51
CA LYS A 68 -4.40 -14.29 -2.88
C LYS A 68 -5.01 -15.30 -3.85
N ASN A 69 -5.64 -14.81 -4.91
CA ASN A 69 -6.04 -15.66 -6.02
C ASN A 69 -4.85 -15.98 -6.94
N ASP A 70 -5.06 -16.83 -7.94
CA ASP A 70 -3.99 -17.28 -8.84
C ASP A 70 -3.40 -16.13 -9.66
N VAL A 71 -4.24 -15.19 -10.11
CA VAL A 71 -3.80 -14.02 -10.89
C VAL A 71 -2.90 -13.10 -10.05
N GLU A 72 -3.28 -12.83 -8.81
CA GLU A 72 -2.48 -12.03 -7.87
C GLU A 72 -1.16 -12.73 -7.54
N THR A 73 -1.21 -14.04 -7.30
CA THR A 73 -0.03 -14.86 -6.99
C THR A 73 0.97 -14.86 -8.15
N ASP A 74 0.50 -15.00 -9.39
CA ASP A 74 1.35 -14.94 -10.58
C ASP A 74 1.88 -13.52 -10.82
N GLY A 75 1.08 -12.50 -10.52
CA GLY A 75 1.53 -11.11 -10.47
C GLY A 75 2.70 -10.91 -9.50
N MET A 76 2.60 -11.45 -8.28
CA MET A 76 3.67 -11.41 -7.27
C MET A 76 4.93 -12.14 -7.74
N LYS A 77 4.80 -13.36 -8.31
CA LYS A 77 5.96 -14.09 -8.88
C LYS A 77 6.66 -13.27 -9.96
N ASN A 78 5.91 -12.62 -10.84
CA ASN A 78 6.47 -11.79 -11.89
C ASN A 78 7.15 -10.52 -11.34
N ALA A 79 6.59 -9.90 -10.29
CA ALA A 79 7.23 -8.80 -9.59
C ALA A 79 8.56 -9.24 -8.95
N MET A 80 8.58 -10.40 -8.27
CA MET A 80 9.79 -10.95 -7.65
C MET A 80 10.87 -11.32 -8.67
N LYS A 81 10.51 -11.86 -9.84
CA LYS A 81 11.46 -12.10 -10.93
C LYS A 81 12.16 -10.81 -11.38
N LYS A 82 11.40 -9.73 -11.54
CA LYS A 82 11.94 -8.41 -11.91
C LYS A 82 12.81 -7.82 -10.81
N ASP A 83 12.41 -7.94 -9.55
CA ASP A 83 13.23 -7.51 -8.42
C ASP A 83 14.53 -8.32 -8.34
N GLY A 84 14.48 -9.62 -8.64
CA GLY A 84 15.67 -10.47 -8.78
C GLY A 84 16.64 -9.94 -9.84
N VAL A 85 16.14 -9.55 -11.03
CA VAL A 85 16.98 -8.92 -12.08
C VAL A 85 17.62 -7.62 -11.57
N ALA A 86 16.84 -6.76 -10.91
CA ALA A 86 17.36 -5.51 -10.35
C ALA A 86 18.43 -5.75 -9.28
N LEU A 87 18.22 -6.74 -8.40
CA LEU A 87 19.19 -7.13 -7.38
C LEU A 87 20.47 -7.69 -8.00
N THR A 88 20.37 -8.55 -9.02
CA THR A 88 21.56 -9.07 -9.73
C THR A 88 22.37 -7.94 -10.36
N GLN A 89 21.71 -6.98 -11.02
CA GLN A 89 22.38 -5.81 -11.60
C GLN A 89 23.03 -4.94 -10.51
N PHE A 90 22.33 -4.74 -9.40
CA PHE A 90 22.86 -4.00 -8.24
C PHE A 90 24.10 -4.67 -7.64
N TYR A 91 24.07 -5.99 -7.40
CA TYR A 91 25.22 -6.70 -6.83
C TYR A 91 26.41 -6.70 -7.77
N TYR A 92 26.18 -6.90 -9.07
CA TYR A 92 27.24 -6.78 -10.07
C TYR A 92 27.87 -5.38 -10.06
N TRP A 93 27.05 -4.32 -10.02
CA TRP A 93 27.55 -2.95 -9.88
C TRP A 93 28.35 -2.77 -8.58
N LEU A 94 27.87 -3.32 -7.47
CA LEU A 94 28.54 -3.19 -6.18
C LEU A 94 29.92 -3.86 -6.19
N GLU A 95 30.01 -5.10 -6.65
CA GLU A 95 31.27 -5.86 -6.78
C GLU A 95 32.28 -5.12 -7.67
N GLU A 96 31.81 -4.53 -8.77
CA GLU A 96 32.69 -3.81 -9.68
C GLU A 96 33.19 -2.46 -9.14
N ASN A 97 32.52 -1.87 -8.15
CA ASN A 97 32.83 -0.51 -7.68
C ASN A 97 33.40 -0.48 -6.24
N ILE A 98 33.18 -1.54 -5.46
CA ILE A 98 33.69 -1.64 -4.09
C ILE A 98 35.22 -1.60 -4.08
N GLY A 99 35.80 -0.82 -3.17
CA GLY A 99 37.24 -0.58 -3.10
C GLY A 99 37.82 0.32 -4.21
N LYS A 100 37.08 0.57 -5.31
CA LYS A 100 37.50 1.47 -6.40
C LYS A 100 36.94 2.88 -6.23
N THR A 101 35.76 3.01 -5.63
CA THR A 101 35.07 4.29 -5.39
C THR A 101 34.54 4.38 -3.97
N LYS A 102 34.24 5.60 -3.49
CA LYS A 102 33.61 5.78 -2.18
C LYS A 102 32.15 5.33 -2.25
N ILE A 103 31.84 4.29 -1.48
CA ILE A 103 30.48 3.76 -1.32
C ILE A 103 30.07 3.99 0.13
N THR A 104 28.88 4.56 0.33
CA THR A 104 28.21 4.72 1.63
C THR A 104 26.84 4.05 1.60
N GLU A 105 26.24 3.82 2.77
CA GLU A 105 24.88 3.29 2.90
C GLU A 105 23.87 4.10 2.06
N PHE A 106 24.02 5.43 2.03
CA PHE A 106 23.20 6.32 1.21
C PHE A 106 23.36 6.08 -0.30
N THR A 107 24.60 5.93 -0.78
CA THR A 107 24.84 5.63 -2.21
C THR A 107 24.28 4.27 -2.60
N VAL A 108 24.36 3.29 -1.70
CA VAL A 108 23.82 1.93 -1.91
C VAL A 108 22.30 1.98 -2.02
N MET A 109 21.61 2.68 -1.11
CA MET A 109 20.16 2.86 -1.18
C MET A 109 19.73 3.47 -2.53
N GLY A 110 20.41 4.55 -2.94
CA GLY A 110 20.14 5.21 -4.21
C GLY A 110 20.35 4.30 -5.42
N LYS A 111 21.44 3.53 -5.43
CA LYS A 111 21.75 2.61 -6.53
C LYS A 111 20.80 1.43 -6.62
N LEU A 112 20.41 0.84 -5.49
CA LEU A 112 19.41 -0.21 -5.47
C LEU A 112 18.06 0.28 -6.01
N LYS A 113 17.63 1.47 -5.60
CA LYS A 113 16.42 2.11 -6.13
C LYS A 113 16.51 2.37 -7.64
N GLU A 114 17.66 2.83 -8.12
CA GLU A 114 17.91 3.06 -9.54
C GLU A 114 17.66 1.78 -10.36
N PHE A 115 18.29 0.67 -10.00
CA PHE A 115 18.10 -0.61 -10.72
C PHE A 115 16.66 -1.13 -10.64
N ARG A 116 15.99 -0.97 -9.50
CA ARG A 116 14.56 -1.31 -9.36
C ARG A 116 13.68 -0.43 -10.24
N SER A 117 14.01 0.86 -10.39
CA SER A 117 13.24 1.80 -11.21
C SER A 117 13.28 1.52 -12.70
N LEU A 118 14.30 0.79 -13.18
CA LEU A 118 14.40 0.33 -14.56
C LEU A 118 13.40 -0.80 -14.89
N GLN A 119 12.82 -1.46 -13.89
CA GLN A 119 11.90 -2.56 -14.10
C GLN A 119 10.51 -2.07 -14.54
N LYS A 120 9.94 -2.69 -15.58
CA LYS A 120 8.60 -2.36 -16.07
C LYS A 120 7.55 -2.46 -14.96
N ASN A 121 6.74 -1.40 -14.82
CA ASN A 121 5.69 -1.21 -13.81
C ASN A 121 6.19 -0.90 -12.39
N PHE A 122 7.45 -0.47 -12.22
CA PHE A 122 7.91 0.08 -10.94
C PHE A 122 7.04 1.28 -10.51
N LYS A 123 6.60 1.29 -9.24
CA LYS A 123 5.74 2.35 -8.67
C LYS A 123 6.43 3.16 -7.57
N GLY A 124 7.65 2.78 -7.19
CA GLY A 124 8.32 3.29 -6.01
C GLY A 124 8.80 2.15 -5.12
N GLU A 125 9.63 2.49 -4.14
CA GLU A 125 10.03 1.56 -3.09
C GLU A 125 8.83 1.28 -2.17
N SER A 126 8.70 0.03 -1.71
CA SER A 126 7.65 -0.35 -0.76
C SER A 126 7.89 0.23 0.64
N PHE A 127 9.15 0.46 0.99
CA PHE A 127 9.63 1.12 2.21
C PHE A 127 11.07 1.60 1.99
N GLY A 128 11.59 2.43 2.90
CA GLY A 128 12.99 2.88 2.83
C GLY A 128 13.96 1.71 2.94
N SER A 129 14.86 1.56 1.95
CA SER A 129 15.84 0.48 1.92
C SER A 129 16.72 0.49 3.18
N ILE A 130 16.80 -0.64 3.88
CA ILE A 130 17.65 -0.80 5.07
C ILE A 130 19.04 -1.23 4.60
N VAL A 131 20.03 -0.38 4.76
CA VAL A 131 21.43 -0.65 4.40
C VAL A 131 22.27 -0.39 5.63
N GLY A 132 22.84 -1.46 6.20
CA GLY A 132 23.72 -1.39 7.36
C GLY A 132 25.11 -1.90 7.00
N TYR A 133 26.14 -1.10 7.25
CA TYR A 133 27.53 -1.52 7.20
C TYR A 133 28.15 -1.50 8.59
N LYS A 134 28.89 -2.56 8.96
CA LYS A 134 29.58 -2.64 10.23
C LYS A 134 31.05 -2.27 10.00
N ASP A 135 31.49 -1.23 10.70
CA ASP A 135 32.89 -0.80 10.76
C ASP A 135 33.81 -1.86 11.42
#